data_AF-A0AAV8VDQ4-F1
#
_entry.id   AF-A0AAV8VDQ4-F1
#
_cell.length_a   1.000
_cell.length_b   1.000
_cell.length_c   1.000
_cell.angle_alpha   90.00
_cell.angle_beta   90.00
_cell.angle_gamma   90.00
#
_symmetry.space_group_name_H-M   'P 1'
#
loop_
_entity.id
_entity.type
_entity.pdbx_description
1 polymer ?
#
loop_
_entity_poly.entity_id
_entity_poly.type
_entity_poly.pdbx_seq_one_letter_code
_entity_poly.pdbx_strand_id
1 'polypeptide(L)'
;MPSCDAVYCTNSSKKGFLMKRFPRDPSRRKEWLIRTKRDNWTPTNNSYLCEVHFAPNIWEKIREDGTRKLKGNAIPTIFSFSVPPQKNTIMECNADVTRISPVNALTEPSILACVVADSPLLTSPSTSSETPTSKLTKSIKEK
;
A
#
# COMPACT_ATOMS: atom_id res chain seq x y z
N MET A 1 33.96 3.21 -0.75
CA MET A 1 32.62 3.82 -0.50
C MET A 1 31.61 3.16 -1.43
N PRO A 2 30.43 2.72 -0.95
CA PRO A 2 29.44 2.04 -1.80
C PRO A 2 28.87 2.95 -2.89
N SER A 3 28.82 2.42 -4.11
CA SER A 3 28.16 3.00 -5.30
C SER A 3 26.85 2.28 -5.59
N CYS A 4 25.96 2.92 -6.36
CA CYS A 4 24.71 2.31 -6.79
C CYS A 4 24.94 1.33 -7.95
N ASP A 5 24.35 0.15 -7.88
CA ASP A 5 24.47 -0.90 -8.92
C ASP A 5 23.44 -0.77 -10.04
N ALA A 6 22.43 0.10 -9.88
CA ALA A 6 21.43 0.35 -10.89
C ALA A 6 22.06 0.88 -12.19
N VAL A 7 21.63 0.33 -13.32
CA VAL A 7 22.13 0.77 -14.63
C VAL A 7 21.79 2.27 -14.83
N TYR A 8 22.75 3.02 -15.37
CA TYR A 8 22.68 4.48 -15.55
C TYR A 8 22.60 5.32 -14.27
N CYS A 9 22.78 4.74 -13.08
CA CYS A 9 22.83 5.48 -11.82
C CYS A 9 24.28 5.73 -11.39
N THR A 10 24.66 7.00 -11.22
CA THR A 10 26.01 7.38 -10.74
C THR A 10 26.03 7.83 -9.27
N ASN A 11 24.95 7.55 -8.54
CA ASN A 11 24.82 7.90 -7.13
C ASN A 11 25.70 7.01 -6.25
N SER A 12 26.18 7.57 -5.14
CA SER A 12 27.03 6.88 -4.20
C SER A 12 26.93 7.52 -2.82
N SER A 13 27.44 6.84 -1.79
CA SER A 13 27.51 7.42 -0.45
C SER A 13 28.40 8.67 -0.40
N LYS A 14 29.41 8.79 -1.29
CA LYS A 14 30.27 9.98 -1.39
C LYS A 14 29.48 11.22 -1.80
N LYS A 15 28.41 11.05 -2.59
CA LYS A 15 27.52 12.13 -3.03
C LYS A 15 26.38 12.40 -2.03
N GLY A 16 26.39 11.76 -0.85
CA GLY A 16 25.38 11.97 0.20
C GLY A 16 24.11 11.12 0.07
N PHE A 17 24.05 10.19 -0.89
CA PHE A 17 22.87 9.33 -1.04
C PHE A 17 22.86 8.19 -0.03
N LEU A 18 21.68 7.91 0.52
CA LEU A 18 21.49 6.75 1.37
C LEU A 18 21.55 5.46 0.54
N MET A 19 22.51 4.59 0.88
CA MET A 19 22.75 3.33 0.18
C MET A 19 22.09 2.16 0.93
N LYS A 20 21.34 1.33 0.22
CA LYS A 20 20.68 0.13 0.74
C LYS A 20 21.28 -1.11 0.12
N ARG A 21 21.82 -1.97 1.00
CA ARG A 21 22.39 -3.26 0.60
C ARG A 21 21.28 -4.18 0.08
N PHE A 22 21.63 -5.03 -0.87
CA PHE A 22 20.76 -6.12 -1.28
C PHE A 22 20.36 -6.99 -0.07
N PRO A 23 19.09 -7.44 0.02
CA PRO A 23 18.63 -8.33 1.07
C PRO A 23 19.48 -9.60 1.18
N ARG A 24 19.59 -10.14 2.40
CA ARG A 24 20.18 -11.47 2.64
C ARG A 24 19.26 -12.60 2.19
N ASP A 25 17.96 -12.37 2.32
CA ASP A 25 16.94 -13.30 1.87
C ASP A 25 17.04 -13.53 0.35
N PRO A 26 17.18 -14.79 -0.12
CA PRO A 26 17.42 -15.09 -1.52
C PRO A 26 16.22 -14.72 -2.41
N SER A 27 14.99 -14.89 -1.92
CA SER A 27 13.77 -14.57 -2.66
C SER A 27 13.67 -13.07 -2.92
N ARG A 28 13.89 -12.26 -1.90
CA ARG A 28 13.91 -10.78 -2.03
C ARG A 28 15.09 -10.29 -2.86
N ARG A 29 16.26 -10.92 -2.70
CA ARG A 29 17.44 -10.61 -3.50
C ARG A 29 17.19 -10.86 -4.98
N LYS A 30 16.52 -11.95 -5.32
CA LYS A 30 16.11 -12.27 -6.70
C LYS A 30 15.16 -11.21 -7.25
N GLU A 31 14.18 -10.77 -6.48
CA GLU A 31 13.28 -9.69 -6.90
C GLU A 31 14.05 -8.39 -7.18
N TRP A 32 14.95 -7.98 -6.29
CA TRP A 32 15.79 -6.80 -6.51
C TRP A 32 16.67 -6.94 -7.77
N LEU A 33 17.20 -8.14 -8.02
CA LEU A 33 18.00 -8.43 -9.21
C LEU A 33 17.16 -8.26 -10.49
N ILE A 34 15.96 -8.85 -10.53
CA ILE A 34 15.04 -8.73 -11.67
C ILE A 34 14.71 -7.27 -11.96
N ARG A 35 14.45 -6.46 -10.93
CA ARG A 35 14.13 -5.03 -11.09
C ARG A 35 15.32 -4.20 -11.55
N THR A 36 16.53 -4.57 -11.13
CA THR A 36 17.77 -3.89 -11.52
C THR A 36 18.08 -4.08 -13.01
N LYS A 37 17.54 -5.15 -13.65
CA LYS A 37 17.66 -5.44 -15.09
C LYS A 37 19.09 -5.30 -15.63
N ARG A 38 20.06 -5.80 -14.86
CA ARG A 38 21.46 -5.82 -15.26
C ARG A 38 21.81 -7.19 -15.80
N ASP A 39 22.13 -7.26 -17.09
CA ASP A 39 22.47 -8.51 -17.76
C ASP A 39 23.82 -9.06 -17.27
N ASN A 40 23.92 -10.39 -17.21
CA ASN A 40 25.15 -11.14 -16.88
C ASN A 40 25.81 -10.72 -15.55
N TRP A 41 25.03 -10.30 -14.57
CA TRP A 41 25.54 -9.83 -13.28
C TRP A 41 24.80 -10.46 -12.11
N THR A 42 25.56 -10.81 -11.06
CA THR A 42 25.03 -11.40 -9.83
C THR A 42 25.31 -10.46 -8.66
N PRO A 43 24.29 -10.10 -7.85
CA PRO A 43 24.49 -9.22 -6.71
C PRO A 43 25.34 -9.92 -5.66
N THR A 44 26.37 -9.22 -5.20
CA THR A 44 27.26 -9.67 -4.12
C THR A 44 26.79 -9.11 -2.78
N ASN A 45 27.46 -9.49 -1.69
CA ASN A 45 27.21 -8.88 -0.37
C ASN A 45 27.55 -7.37 -0.32
N ASN A 46 28.30 -6.89 -1.31
CA ASN A 46 28.68 -5.49 -1.48
C ASN A 46 27.86 -4.79 -2.58
N SER A 47 26.71 -5.35 -2.93
CA SER A 47 25.79 -4.72 -3.88
C SER A 47 24.81 -3.78 -3.17
N TYR A 48 24.57 -2.61 -3.77
CA TYR A 48 23.77 -1.54 -3.18
C TYR A 48 22.89 -0.82 -4.21
N LEU A 49 21.71 -0.38 -3.77
CA LEU A 49 20.87 0.58 -4.47
C LEU A 49 20.74 1.86 -3.64
N CYS A 50 20.79 3.02 -4.27
CA CYS A 50 20.54 4.29 -3.58
C CYS A 50 19.04 4.54 -3.35
N GLU A 51 18.73 5.45 -2.43
CA GLU A 51 17.37 5.71 -1.97
C GLU A 51 16.37 6.11 -3.07
N VAL A 52 16.84 6.72 -4.16
CA VAL A 52 15.99 7.20 -5.26
C VAL A 52 15.28 6.06 -6.01
N HIS A 53 15.77 4.82 -5.86
CA HIS A 53 15.14 3.63 -6.48
C HIS A 53 13.95 3.10 -5.69
N PHE A 54 13.70 3.65 -4.49
CA PHE A 54 12.67 3.20 -3.57
C PHE A 54 11.59 4.27 -3.43
N ALA A 55 10.35 3.92 -3.78
CA ALA A 55 9.21 4.81 -3.58
C ALA A 55 9.03 5.20 -2.10
N PRO A 56 8.54 6.41 -1.80
CA PRO A 56 8.43 6.90 -0.41
C PRO A 56 7.54 6.01 0.48
N ASN A 57 6.55 5.34 -0.11
CA ASN A 57 5.60 4.48 0.60
C ASN A 57 6.18 3.13 1.09
N ILE A 58 7.33 2.70 0.59
CA ILE A 58 7.99 1.44 1.03
C ILE A 58 9.01 1.65 2.14
N TRP A 59 9.20 2.89 2.58
CA TRP A 59 10.00 3.22 3.75
C TRP A 59 9.18 3.02 5.03
N GLU A 60 9.85 2.59 6.09
CA GLU A 60 9.31 2.61 7.44
C GLU A 60 9.27 4.05 7.96
N LYS A 61 8.52 4.26 9.05
CA LYS A 61 8.60 5.52 9.81
C LYS A 61 10.06 5.74 10.24
N ILE A 62 10.48 7.00 10.21
CA ILE A 62 11.80 7.39 10.74
C ILE A 62 11.83 7.00 12.21
N ARG A 63 12.86 6.26 12.59
CA ARG A 63 13.08 5.83 13.98
C ARG A 63 13.60 7.02 14.80
N GLU A 64 13.53 6.90 16.13
CA GLU A 64 14.02 7.95 17.05
C GLU A 64 15.51 8.26 16.88
N ASP A 65 16.29 7.27 16.40
CA ASP A 65 17.70 7.40 16.04
C ASP A 65 17.95 8.12 14.69
N GLY A 66 16.89 8.57 14.01
CA GLY A 66 16.96 9.19 12.68
C GLY A 66 17.21 8.18 11.55
N THR A 67 17.28 6.88 11.83
CA THR A 67 17.58 5.88 10.80
C THR A 67 16.34 5.59 9.94
N ARG A 68 16.53 5.63 8.62
CA ARG A 68 15.52 5.27 7.63
C ARG A 68 15.72 3.84 7.18
N LYS A 69 14.75 2.96 7.45
CA LYS A 69 14.75 1.57 6.99
C LYS A 69 13.65 1.32 5.97
N LEU A 70 13.89 0.31 5.13
CA LEU A 70 12.91 -0.19 4.18
C LEU A 70 12.03 -1.23 4.87
N LYS A 71 10.75 -1.28 4.51
CA LYS A 71 9.83 -2.32 4.97
C LYS A 71 10.33 -3.73 4.60
N GLY A 72 9.85 -4.74 5.32
CA GLY A 72 10.19 -6.15 5.07
C GLY A 72 9.85 -6.64 3.66
N ASN A 73 8.86 -6.04 3.01
CA ASN A 73 8.42 -6.34 1.64
C ASN A 73 8.89 -5.29 0.61
N ALA A 74 9.87 -4.46 0.94
CA ALA A 74 10.33 -3.40 0.05
C ALA A 74 10.99 -3.96 -1.23
N ILE A 75 10.52 -3.45 -2.37
CA ILE A 75 10.99 -3.76 -3.71
C ILE A 75 11.33 -2.42 -4.40
N PRO A 76 12.50 -2.28 -5.04
CA PRO A 76 12.81 -1.07 -5.79
C PRO A 76 11.91 -0.99 -7.03
N THR A 77 11.28 0.15 -7.23
CA THR A 77 10.28 0.35 -8.29
C THR A 77 10.69 1.43 -9.28
N ILE A 78 11.59 2.32 -8.90
CA ILE A 78 11.95 3.49 -9.70
C ILE A 78 13.25 3.19 -10.45
N PHE A 79 13.13 2.90 -11.74
CA PHE A 79 14.26 2.74 -12.65
C PHE A 79 13.93 3.38 -14.00
N SER A 80 14.90 4.06 -14.61
CA SER A 80 14.71 4.81 -15.87
C SER A 80 14.78 3.93 -17.12
N PHE A 81 14.75 2.60 -16.98
CA PHE A 81 14.67 1.70 -18.13
C PHE A 81 13.28 1.88 -18.72
N SER A 82 13.15 2.18 -20.02
CA SER A 82 11.84 2.30 -20.67
C SER A 82 11.04 1.01 -20.45
N VAL A 83 10.11 1.01 -19.50
CA VAL A 83 9.18 -0.10 -19.31
C VAL A 83 8.00 0.17 -20.25
N PRO A 84 7.78 -0.63 -21.31
CA PRO A 84 6.48 -0.59 -21.97
C PRO A 84 5.41 -0.94 -20.93
N PRO A 85 4.28 -0.23 -20.89
CA PRO A 85 3.31 -0.30 -19.81
C PRO A 85 2.85 -1.75 -19.60
N GLN A 86 3.22 -2.33 -18.46
CA GLN A 86 2.66 -3.58 -18.01
C GLN A 86 1.20 -3.29 -17.65
N LYS A 87 0.27 -3.87 -18.40
CA LYS A 87 -1.16 -3.85 -18.10
C LYS A 87 -1.34 -4.64 -16.81
N ASN A 88 -1.35 -3.94 -15.68
CA ASN A 88 -1.72 -4.54 -14.42
C ASN A 88 -3.24 -4.76 -14.47
N THR A 89 -3.66 -6.01 -14.65
CA THR A 89 -5.03 -6.42 -14.31
C THR A 89 -5.24 -6.07 -12.85
N ILE A 90 -5.97 -4.99 -12.65
CA ILE A 90 -6.59 -4.61 -11.40
C ILE A 90 -7.43 -5.81 -10.93
N MET A 91 -6.96 -6.52 -9.90
CA MET A 91 -7.90 -7.15 -8.97
C MET A 91 -8.32 -6.05 -8.00
N GLU A 92 -9.28 -5.22 -8.41
CA GLU A 92 -10.09 -4.42 -7.50
C GLU A 92 -11.31 -5.25 -7.13
N CYS A 93 -11.61 -5.21 -5.83
CA CYS A 93 -12.79 -5.77 -5.21
C CYS A 93 -14.07 -5.31 -5.93
N ASN A 94 -14.94 -6.26 -6.24
CA ASN A 94 -16.29 -6.01 -6.70
C ASN A 94 -17.15 -5.36 -5.60
N ALA A 95 -17.89 -4.32 -5.99
CA ALA A 95 -19.28 -3.96 -5.63
C ALA A 95 -19.42 -2.43 -5.77
N ASP A 96 -19.78 -1.97 -6.97
CA ASP A 96 -21.15 -1.59 -7.33
C ASP A 96 -21.49 -0.16 -6.89
N VAL A 97 -21.18 0.82 -7.74
CA VAL A 97 -21.74 2.17 -7.66
C VAL A 97 -22.01 2.69 -9.08
N THR A 98 -23.31 2.75 -9.38
CA THR A 98 -24.01 3.61 -10.35
C THR A 98 -23.58 3.57 -11.81
N ARG A 99 -24.30 2.72 -12.55
CA ARG A 99 -24.51 2.83 -13.99
C ARG A 99 -25.75 3.69 -14.26
N ILE A 100 -25.59 4.99 -14.52
CA ILE A 100 -26.58 5.74 -15.33
C ILE A 100 -25.82 6.71 -16.24
N SER A 101 -25.70 6.34 -17.52
CA SER A 101 -25.46 7.31 -18.60
C SER A 101 -26.81 7.89 -19.06
N PRO A 102 -26.87 9.17 -19.44
CA PRO A 102 -28.10 9.82 -19.85
C PRO A 102 -28.31 9.62 -21.35
N VAL A 103 -29.45 9.06 -21.78
CA VAL A 103 -29.94 9.26 -23.14
C VAL A 103 -31.47 9.34 -23.17
N ASN A 104 -31.92 10.58 -23.34
CA ASN A 104 -33.12 11.12 -23.95
C ASN A 104 -34.11 10.13 -24.62
N ALA A 105 -35.39 10.22 -24.25
CA ALA A 105 -36.52 10.16 -25.19
C ALA A 105 -37.78 10.77 -24.54
N LEU A 106 -38.49 11.54 -25.35
CA LEU A 106 -39.58 12.47 -25.08
C LEU A 106 -40.91 11.75 -24.81
N THR A 107 -41.77 12.31 -23.97
CA THR A 107 -43.22 12.51 -24.25
C THR A 107 -43.92 13.28 -23.10
N GLU A 108 -44.14 14.57 -23.37
CA GLU A 108 -45.38 15.39 -23.22
C GLU A 108 -46.24 15.41 -21.92
N PRO A 109 -47.03 16.50 -21.71
CA PRO A 109 -47.42 17.00 -20.39
C PRO A 109 -48.90 16.81 -20.02
N SER A 110 -49.15 17.06 -18.72
CA SER A 110 -50.34 17.72 -18.14
C SER A 110 -51.47 16.86 -17.56
N ILE A 111 -52.11 17.46 -16.55
CA ILE A 111 -53.41 17.19 -15.92
C ILE A 111 -53.42 16.39 -14.58
N LEU A 112 -53.34 17.19 -13.50
CA LEU A 112 -54.37 17.39 -12.46
C LEU A 112 -54.63 16.32 -11.36
N ALA A 113 -54.38 16.79 -10.12
CA ALA A 113 -55.06 16.49 -8.85
C ALA A 113 -54.85 15.08 -8.25
N CYS A 114 -55.02 14.79 -6.95
CA CYS A 114 -55.68 15.48 -5.85
C CYS A 114 -55.07 14.98 -4.51
N VAL A 115 -55.00 15.89 -3.53
CA VAL A 115 -55.11 15.80 -2.06
C VAL A 115 -55.12 14.47 -1.26
N VAL A 116 -54.83 14.67 0.05
CA VAL A 116 -55.10 13.91 1.30
C VAL A 116 -54.02 12.92 1.77
N ALA A 117 -53.30 13.26 2.86
CA ALA A 117 -53.53 12.85 4.27
C ALA A 117 -52.82 11.50 4.56
N ASP A 118 -52.16 11.20 5.67
CA ASP A 118 -52.04 11.78 7.01
C ASP A 118 -50.72 11.22 7.64
N SER A 119 -50.26 11.81 8.74
CA SER A 119 -49.08 11.43 9.58
C SER A 119 -49.23 10.03 10.24
N PRO A 120 -48.34 9.48 11.15
CA PRO A 120 -47.19 10.07 11.86
C PRO A 120 -45.93 9.16 12.08
N LEU A 121 -44.93 9.79 12.74
CA LEU A 121 -43.68 9.28 13.34
C LEU A 121 -43.83 8.04 14.22
N LEU A 122 -42.74 7.26 14.39
CA LEU A 122 -42.23 6.80 15.69
C LEU A 122 -40.72 6.49 15.61
N THR A 123 -39.88 7.35 16.22
CA THR A 123 -39.04 7.10 17.41
C THR A 123 -37.99 5.98 17.33
N SER A 124 -36.74 6.41 17.48
CA SER A 124 -35.57 5.67 17.94
C SER A 124 -35.78 5.08 19.35
N PRO A 125 -34.95 4.11 19.79
CA PRO A 125 -33.90 4.54 20.72
C PRO A 125 -32.57 3.77 20.64
N SER A 126 -31.55 4.50 21.06
CA SER A 126 -30.23 4.06 21.51
C SER A 126 -30.32 3.20 22.77
N THR A 127 -29.47 2.18 22.91
CA THR A 127 -29.13 1.61 24.23
C THR A 127 -27.64 1.27 24.31
N SER A 128 -26.97 2.07 25.13
CA SER A 128 -25.74 1.82 25.86
C SER A 128 -25.93 0.80 26.99
N SER A 129 -24.96 -0.07 27.24
CA SER A 129 -24.56 -0.57 28.57
C SER A 129 -23.43 -1.60 28.39
N GLU A 130 -22.22 -1.32 28.87
CA GLU A 130 -21.69 -1.59 30.23
C GLU A 130 -21.25 -3.05 30.48
N THR A 131 -20.02 -3.13 30.97
CA THR A 131 -19.25 -4.28 31.46
C THR A 131 -19.94 -5.05 32.58
N PRO A 132 -19.51 -6.30 32.83
CA PRO A 132 -19.03 -6.57 34.19
C PRO A 132 -17.72 -7.36 34.26
N THR A 133 -16.96 -7.00 35.29
CA THR A 133 -15.77 -7.62 35.87
C THR A 133 -16.03 -9.03 36.41
N SER A 134 -15.02 -9.90 36.36
CA SER A 134 -14.90 -11.09 37.22
C SER A 134 -13.44 -11.44 37.50
N LYS A 135 -13.07 -11.45 38.78
CA LYS A 135 -11.81 -12.00 39.34
C LYS A 135 -12.09 -13.43 39.79
N LEU A 136 -11.16 -14.40 39.65
CA LEU A 136 -10.77 -15.34 40.75
C LEU A 136 -9.58 -16.29 40.41
N THR A 137 -8.56 -16.19 41.27
CA THR A 137 -7.68 -17.23 41.89
C THR A 137 -6.85 -18.26 41.11
N LYS A 138 -5.52 -18.13 41.34
CA LYS A 138 -4.51 -19.13 41.78
C LYS A 138 -4.81 -20.63 41.58
N SER A 139 -3.86 -21.31 40.91
CA SER A 139 -3.35 -22.60 41.39
C SER A 139 -1.87 -22.77 41.06
N ILE A 140 -1.09 -22.92 42.12
CA ILE A 140 0.27 -23.43 42.16
C ILE A 140 0.15 -24.95 42.20
N LYS A 141 0.96 -25.67 41.41
CA LYS A 141 1.22 -27.09 41.67
C LYS A 141 2.68 -27.39 41.30
N GLU A 142 3.49 -27.61 42.33
CA GLU A 142 4.75 -28.34 42.29
C GLU A 142 4.53 -29.76 41.74
N LYS A 143 5.36 -30.19 40.80
CA LYS A 143 6.29 -31.31 40.99
C LYS A 143 7.35 -31.33 39.89
#